data_AF-R5KZ74-F1
#
_entry.id   AF-R5KZ74-F1
#
_cell.length_a   1.000
_cell.length_b   1.000
_cell.length_c   1.000
_cell.angle_alpha   90.00
_cell.angle_beta   90.00
_cell.angle_gamma   90.00
#
_symmetry.space_group_name_H-M   'P 1'
#
loop_
_entity.id
_entity.type
_entity.pdbx_description
1 polymer ?
#
loop_
_entity_poly.entity_id
_entity_poly.type
_entity_poly.pdbx_seq_one_letter_code
_entity_poly.pdbx_strand_id
1 'polypeptide(L)'
;MANHRAYDYIVAGMRRAVLAGTCRAANSPYYEVCGKTGTAQNHGQDHSIFMGFAPMNEPKIAVAVYVENGGFGAEYGVPIGALMIEQYLRGKLSPESEKKAEAFQHRRISYGAANR
;
A
#
# COMPACT_ATOMS: atom_id res chain seq x y z
N MET A 1 -8.06 20.47 19.79
CA MET A 1 -8.41 19.26 19.02
C MET A 1 -8.31 19.58 17.53
N ALA A 2 -7.94 18.62 16.69
CA ALA A 2 -7.90 18.84 15.23
C ALA A 2 -9.33 19.14 14.72
N ASN A 3 -9.47 20.06 13.75
CA ASN A 3 -10.75 20.40 13.13
C ASN A 3 -10.97 19.58 11.84
N HIS A 4 -12.20 19.53 11.33
CA HIS A 4 -12.56 18.76 10.13
C HIS A 4 -11.66 19.09 8.93
N ARG A 5 -11.36 20.38 8.74
CA ARG A 5 -10.51 20.86 7.64
C ARG A 5 -9.10 20.26 7.66
N ALA A 6 -8.56 19.95 8.84
CA ALA A 6 -7.27 19.28 8.96
C ALA A 6 -7.33 17.84 8.41
N TYR A 7 -8.42 17.12 8.66
CA TYR A 7 -8.64 15.78 8.10
C TYR A 7 -8.75 15.84 6.58
N ASP A 8 -9.49 16.81 6.03
CA ASP A 8 -9.63 16.98 4.59
C ASP A 8 -8.27 17.17 3.91
N TYR A 9 -7.38 17.97 4.50
CA TYR A 9 -6.02 18.15 3.99
C TYR A 9 -5.18 16.88 4.07
N ILE A 10 -5.29 16.11 5.15
CA ILE A 10 -4.57 14.84 5.30
C ILE A 10 -5.05 13.83 4.26
N VAL A 11 -6.36 13.69 4.09
CA VAL A 11 -6.95 12.78 3.10
C VAL A 11 -6.54 13.18 1.68
N ALA A 12 -6.57 14.48 1.36
CA ALA A 12 -6.07 14.99 0.08
C ALA A 12 -4.58 14.67 -0.12
N GLY A 13 -3.74 14.83 0.91
CA GLY A 13 -2.32 14.48 0.87
C GLY A 13 -2.09 12.98 0.64
N MET A 14 -2.85 12.12 1.32
CA MET A 14 -2.83 10.67 1.13
C MET A 14 -3.29 10.28 -0.28
N ARG A 15 -4.30 10.97 -0.84
CA ARG A 15 -4.69 10.76 -2.24
C ARG A 15 -3.59 11.18 -3.22
N ARG A 16 -2.93 12.31 -2.96
CA ARG A 16 -1.80 12.77 -3.79
C ARG A 16 -0.63 11.80 -3.79
N ALA A 17 -0.35 11.13 -2.69
CA ALA A 17 0.68 10.09 -2.63
C ALA A 17 0.37 8.90 -3.57
N VAL A 18 -0.90 8.58 -3.80
CA VAL A 18 -1.35 7.55 -4.75
C VAL A 18 -1.31 8.06 -6.19
N LEU A 19 -1.72 9.31 -6.44
CA LEU A 19 -1.77 9.87 -7.79
C LEU A 19 -0.39 10.19 -8.38
N ALA A 20 0.54 10.67 -7.55
CA ALA A 20 1.82 11.21 -8.02
C ALA A 20 2.99 11.00 -7.04
N GLY A 21 2.81 10.15 -6.03
CA GLY A 21 3.84 9.86 -5.04
C GLY A 21 4.25 8.39 -5.02
N THR A 22 4.73 7.96 -3.85
CA THR A 22 5.26 6.60 -3.63
C THR A 22 4.19 5.52 -3.60
N CYS A 23 2.90 5.87 -3.48
CA CYS A 23 1.79 4.91 -3.42
C CYS A 23 1.18 4.61 -4.80
N ARG A 24 1.87 4.93 -5.90
CA ARG A 24 1.31 4.86 -7.27
C ARG A 24 0.74 3.49 -7.65
N ALA A 25 1.33 2.42 -7.13
CA ALA A 25 0.86 1.04 -7.38
C ALA A 25 -0.53 0.73 -6.79
N ALA A 26 -1.04 1.57 -5.89
CA ALA A 26 -2.40 1.46 -5.34
C ALA A 26 -3.45 2.29 -6.10
N ASN A 27 -3.07 2.97 -7.20
CA ASN A 27 -4.05 3.72 -7.98
C ASN A 27 -4.98 2.77 -8.72
N SER A 28 -6.28 3.02 -8.62
CA SER A 28 -7.34 2.20 -9.22
C SER A 28 -8.23 3.08 -10.12
N PRO A 29 -8.70 2.57 -11.26
CA PRO A 29 -9.70 3.26 -12.08
C PRO A 29 -11.12 3.11 -11.52
N TYR A 30 -11.33 2.24 -10.52
CA TYR A 30 -12.68 1.90 -10.01
C TYR A 30 -13.05 2.62 -8.71
N TYR A 31 -12.06 3.04 -7.92
CA TYR A 31 -12.26 3.70 -6.62
C TYR A 31 -11.00 4.49 -6.23
N GLU A 32 -11.17 5.55 -5.45
CA GLU A 32 -10.05 6.38 -5.02
C GLU A 32 -9.38 5.81 -3.77
N VAL A 33 -8.21 5.22 -3.93
CA VAL A 33 -7.37 4.84 -2.79
C VAL A 33 -6.64 6.07 -2.24
N CYS A 34 -6.64 6.18 -0.91
CA CYS A 34 -5.79 7.08 -0.14
C CYS A 34 -4.80 6.26 0.67
N GLY A 35 -3.52 6.63 0.68
CA GLY A 35 -2.57 5.89 1.49
C GLY A 35 -1.21 6.54 1.59
N LYS A 36 -0.35 5.97 2.43
CA LYS A 36 1.01 6.43 2.65
C LYS A 36 1.94 5.25 2.82
N THR A 37 3.13 5.35 2.22
CA THR A 37 4.25 4.45 2.49
C THR A 37 4.91 4.80 3.82
N GLY A 38 5.30 3.76 4.55
CA GLY A 38 6.31 3.82 5.59
C GLY A 38 7.48 2.91 5.24
N THR A 39 8.65 3.26 5.76
CA THR A 39 9.82 2.38 5.79
C THR A 39 10.31 2.43 7.23
N ALA A 40 10.28 1.30 7.93
CA ALA A 40 10.81 1.25 9.30
C ALA A 40 12.24 0.75 9.26
N GLN A 41 13.16 1.57 9.79
CA GLN A 41 14.56 1.23 9.87
C GLN A 41 14.78 0.04 10.81
N ASN A 42 15.64 -0.87 10.39
CA ASN A 42 16.01 -2.06 11.15
C ASN A 42 17.52 -2.19 11.22
N HIS A 43 18.04 -2.99 12.15
CA HIS A 43 19.47 -3.32 12.20
C HIS A 43 19.91 -4.10 10.95
N GLY A 44 19.00 -4.91 10.40
CA GLY A 44 19.14 -5.56 9.10
C GLY A 44 18.46 -4.74 8.00
N GLN A 45 17.61 -5.40 7.24
CA GLN A 45 16.90 -4.78 6.12
C GLN A 45 15.64 -4.10 6.62
N ASP A 46 15.38 -2.90 6.09
CA ASP A 46 14.21 -2.12 6.45
C ASP A 46 12.90 -2.87 6.19
N HIS A 47 11.85 -2.51 6.92
CA HIS A 47 10.54 -3.10 6.77
C HIS A 47 9.66 -2.28 5.82
N SER A 48 8.96 -2.96 4.92
CA SER A 48 8.08 -2.34 3.93
C SER A 48 6.69 -2.15 4.54
N ILE A 49 6.27 -0.89 4.67
CA ILE A 49 5.00 -0.54 5.32
C ILE A 49 4.11 0.23 4.35
N PHE A 50 2.82 -0.07 4.39
CA PHE A 50 1.78 0.72 3.77
C PHE A 50 0.56 0.82 4.69
N MET A 51 -0.02 2.01 4.75
CA MET A 51 -1.34 2.21 5.34
C MET A 51 -2.21 2.93 4.33
N GLY A 52 -3.45 2.48 4.17
CA GLY A 52 -4.38 3.10 3.24
C GLY A 52 -5.82 2.70 3.47
N PHE A 53 -6.73 3.47 2.89
CA PHE A 53 -8.17 3.22 2.92
C PHE A 53 -8.79 3.54 1.57
N ALA A 54 -9.97 2.97 1.34
CA ALA A 54 -10.76 3.21 0.15
C ALA A 54 -12.25 2.91 0.37
N PRO A 55 -13.14 3.53 -0.42
CA PRO A 55 -12.88 4.69 -1.28
C PRO A 55 -12.53 5.95 -0.47
N MET A 56 -11.99 6.99 -1.13
CA MET A 56 -11.61 8.26 -0.48
C MET A 56 -12.80 8.92 0.22
N ASN A 57 -13.93 8.94 -0.47
CA ASN A 57 -15.22 9.38 0.06
C ASN A 57 -16.00 8.17 0.56
N GLU A 58 -16.58 8.27 1.75
CA GLU A 58 -17.24 7.15 2.45
C GLU A 58 -16.40 5.86 2.53
N PRO A 59 -15.26 5.88 3.24
CA PRO A 59 -14.37 4.73 3.33
C PRO A 59 -15.08 3.46 3.82
N LYS A 60 -14.84 2.33 3.14
CA LYS A 60 -15.43 1.03 3.50
C LYS A 60 -14.39 0.05 4.07
N ILE A 61 -13.11 0.26 3.76
CA ILE A 61 -12.00 -0.54 4.28
C ILE A 61 -10.78 0.34 4.56
N ALA A 62 -10.07 0.02 5.64
CA ALA A 62 -8.71 0.48 5.92
C ALA A 62 -7.78 -0.73 6.11
N VAL A 63 -6.57 -0.65 5.57
CA VAL A 63 -5.55 -1.69 5.67
C VAL A 63 -4.22 -1.10 6.16
N ALA A 64 -3.53 -1.87 6.98
CA ALA A 64 -2.13 -1.67 7.29
C ALA A 64 -1.36 -2.94 6.91
N VAL A 65 -0.35 -2.79 6.07
CA VAL A 65 0.50 -3.88 5.60
C VAL A 65 1.90 -3.63 6.13
N TYR A 66 2.47 -4.65 6.75
CA TYR A 66 3.82 -4.65 7.27
C TYR A 66 4.52 -5.91 6.76
N VAL A 67 5.59 -5.73 5.99
CA VAL A 67 6.39 -6.84 5.46
C VAL A 67 7.78 -6.75 6.05
N GLU A 68 8.09 -7.73 6.89
CA GLU A 68 9.40 -7.86 7.51
C GLU A 68 10.49 -7.95 6.46
N ASN A 69 11.52 -7.17 6.71
CA ASN A 69 12.69 -6.99 5.86
C ASN A 69 12.35 -6.60 4.39
N GLY A 70 11.12 -6.18 4.10
CA GLY A 70 10.66 -5.93 2.72
C GLY A 70 11.25 -4.70 2.02
N GLY A 71 12.18 -3.97 2.62
CA GLY A 71 12.75 -2.75 2.04
C GLY A 71 11.74 -1.60 2.00
N PHE A 72 11.67 -0.86 0.88
CA PHE A 72 10.81 0.31 0.80
C PHE A 72 9.32 -0.05 0.80
N GLY A 73 8.47 0.78 1.42
CA GLY A 73 7.00 0.59 1.45
C GLY A 73 6.34 0.40 0.07
N ALA A 74 6.93 0.98 -0.97
CA ALA A 74 6.44 0.86 -2.35
C ALA A 74 6.69 -0.53 -2.98
N GLU A 75 7.63 -1.31 -2.46
CA GLU A 75 8.02 -2.61 -3.04
C GLU A 75 7.06 -3.74 -2.73
N TYR A 76 6.54 -3.80 -1.50
CA TYR A 76 5.65 -4.87 -1.03
C TYR A 76 4.40 -4.31 -0.37
N GLY A 77 4.54 -3.37 0.57
CA GLY A 77 3.41 -2.82 1.31
C GLY A 77 2.29 -2.27 0.42
N VAL A 78 2.63 -1.35 -0.49
CA VAL A 78 1.65 -0.71 -1.39
C VAL A 78 0.98 -1.72 -2.33
N PRO A 79 1.71 -2.57 -3.08
CA PRO A 79 1.09 -3.56 -3.96
C PRO A 79 0.18 -4.56 -3.23
N ILE A 80 0.61 -5.08 -2.08
CA ILE A 80 -0.19 -6.04 -1.30
C ILE A 80 -1.45 -5.36 -0.76
N GLY A 81 -1.32 -4.15 -0.21
CA GLY A 81 -2.47 -3.38 0.28
C GLY A 81 -3.48 -3.08 -0.83
N ALA A 82 -3.02 -2.79 -2.04
CA ALA A 82 -3.89 -2.57 -3.21
C ALA A 82 -4.70 -3.82 -3.58
N LEU A 83 -4.06 -5.01 -3.56
CA LEU A 83 -4.74 -6.29 -3.81
C LEU A 83 -5.81 -6.57 -2.75
N MET A 84 -5.50 -6.36 -1.47
CA MET A 84 -6.45 -6.56 -0.37
C MET A 84 -7.67 -5.63 -0.49
N ILE A 85 -7.43 -4.34 -0.78
CA ILE A 85 -8.50 -3.36 -1.00
C ILE A 85 -9.38 -3.76 -2.18
N GLU A 86 -8.78 -4.19 -3.30
CA GLU A 86 -9.55 -4.63 -4.47
C GLU A 86 -10.44 -5.82 -4.16
N GLN A 87 -9.85 -6.86 -3.57
CA GLN A 87 -10.56 -8.09 -3.21
C GLN A 87 -11.75 -7.78 -2.29
N TYR A 88 -11.58 -6.87 -1.32
CA TYR A 88 -12.66 -6.49 -0.43
C TYR A 88 -13.77 -5.70 -1.14
N LEU A 89 -13.42 -4.65 -1.89
CA LEU A 89 -14.41 -3.74 -2.48
C LEU A 89 -15.15 -4.36 -3.68
N ARG A 90 -14.50 -5.26 -4.42
CA ARG A 90 -15.06 -5.85 -5.64
C ARG A 90 -15.51 -7.30 -5.48
N GLY A 91 -15.17 -7.93 -4.35
CA GLY A 91 -15.42 -9.36 -4.11
C GLY A 91 -14.52 -10.30 -4.92
N LYS A 92 -13.64 -9.79 -5.78
CA LYS A 92 -12.63 -10.55 -6.55
C LYS A 92 -11.51 -9.64 -7.05
N LEU A 93 -10.35 -10.21 -7.33
CA LEU A 93 -9.26 -9.54 -8.03
C LEU A 93 -9.54 -9.42 -9.53
N SER A 94 -8.98 -8.39 -10.18
CA SER A 94 -8.91 -8.37 -11.65
C SER A 94 -7.88 -9.40 -12.15
N PRO A 95 -7.94 -9.83 -13.41
CA PRO A 95 -6.94 -10.75 -13.98
C PRO A 95 -5.48 -10.24 -13.83
N GLU A 96 -5.26 -8.93 -13.93
CA GLU A 96 -3.94 -8.32 -13.74
C GLU A 96 -3.50 -8.40 -12.26
N SER A 97 -4.44 -8.19 -11.35
CA SER A 97 -4.21 -8.30 -9.91
C SER A 97 -4.01 -9.74 -9.46
N GLU A 98 -4.69 -10.72 -10.06
CA GLU A 98 -4.45 -12.16 -9.81
C GLU A 98 -3.02 -12.54 -10.17
N LYS A 99 -2.55 -12.14 -11.38
CA LYS A 99 -1.15 -12.35 -11.80
C LYS A 99 -0.16 -11.70 -10.84
N LYS A 100 -0.47 -10.50 -10.35
CA LYS A 100 0.37 -9.80 -9.37
C LYS A 100 0.39 -10.55 -8.03
N ALA A 101 -0.76 -11.00 -7.55
CA ALA A 101 -0.87 -11.79 -6.32
C ALA A 101 -0.06 -13.09 -6.42
N GLU A 102 -0.16 -13.80 -7.54
CA GLU A 102 0.61 -15.00 -7.82
C GLU A 102 2.12 -14.71 -7.85
N ALA A 103 2.55 -13.61 -8.47
CA ALA A 103 3.94 -13.19 -8.46
C ALA A 103 4.45 -12.93 -7.03
N PHE A 104 3.67 -12.27 -6.18
CA PHE A 104 4.04 -12.06 -4.76
C PHE A 104 4.06 -13.36 -3.96
N GLN A 105 3.14 -14.29 -4.22
CA GLN A 105 3.10 -15.59 -3.55
C GLN A 105 4.37 -16.42 -3.78
N HIS A 106 4.95 -16.33 -4.99
CA HIS A 106 6.18 -17.04 -5.34
C HIS A 106 7.46 -16.21 -5.07
N ARG A 107 7.31 -14.93 -4.71
CA ARG A 107 8.44 -14.04 -4.46
C ARG A 107 9.09 -14.40 -3.14
N ARG A 108 10.35 -14.83 -3.19
CA ARG A 108 11.21 -14.94 -2.01
C ARG A 108 11.90 -13.62 -1.77
N ILE A 109 11.80 -13.12 -0.55
CA ILE A 109 12.60 -12.00 -0.09
C ILE A 109 14.03 -12.53 0.10
N SER A 110 14.96 -12.08 -0.74
CA SER A 110 16.37 -12.47 -0.66
C SER A 110 17.26 -11.24 -0.75
N TYR A 111 18.33 -11.24 0.04
CA TYR A 111 19.36 -10.20 -0.01
C TYR A 111 20.64 -10.78 -0.61
N GLY A 112 21.36 -9.96 -1.38
CA GLY A 112 22.69 -10.33 -1.88
C GLY A 112 23.64 -10.62 -0.72
N ALA A 113 24.68 -11.42 -0.96
CA ALA A 113 25.64 -11.89 0.03
C ALA A 113 26.36 -10.78 0.83
N ALA A 114 26.23 -9.51 0.42
CA ALA A 114 26.83 -8.34 1.06
C ALA A 114 26.12 -7.87 2.36
N ASN A 115 24.97 -8.44 2.71
CA ASN A 115 24.15 -8.02 3.86
C ASN A 115 23.96 -9.14 4.91
N ARG A 116 24.96 -10.02 5.10
CA ARG A 116 25.01 -10.98 6.22
C ARG A 116 25.93 -10.48 7.32
#